data_AF-A0A965AJ15-F1
#
_entry.id   AF-A0A965AJ15-F1
#
_cell.length_a   1.000
_cell.length_b   1.000
_cell.length_c   1.000
_cell.angle_alpha   90.00
_cell.angle_beta   90.00
_cell.angle_gamma   90.00
#
_symmetry.space_group_name_H-M   'P 1'
#
loop_
_entity.id
_entity.type
_entity.pdbx_description
1 polymer ?
#
loop_
_entity_poly.entity_id
_entity_poly.type
_entity_poly.pdbx_seq_one_letter_code
_entity_poly.pdbx_strand_id
1 'polypeptide(L)'
;MAGSARFPGEDKKIDTNLIDGLAASAFSTDIDGAFDVLAELFAGASPEDVAARIHEVRERQMASFGSVPAPPERVASLRTEMSGQGLDGFLVPLSDEHQGEFIATRSQRLAWLTGFGGSAGMAIVLRDKAAIFVDGRYTLQVRDQVDTATFVPQHLAESPPDKWLRANAPAGGKIGFDPWLHTPAGIDRLRKACKAAGAELAPVDVNPVDAAWPDQPPPPLGPAIAYPEELAGVGLTDKRRAVSGDLRDTGADAAVLSAPDSIAWLLNIRGSDVANTPLTLSYAIIHRTGNVDWYVDGRKLTAATRDALDGG
;
A
#
# COMPACT_ATOMS: atom_id res chain seq x y z
N MET A 1 30.68 -15.63 -2.89
CA MET A 1 31.24 -14.56 -3.73
C MET A 1 30.30 -14.36 -4.91
N ALA A 2 29.37 -13.41 -4.80
CA ALA A 2 28.46 -13.06 -5.89
C ALA A 2 29.18 -12.10 -6.84
N GLY A 3 29.21 -12.44 -8.13
CA GLY A 3 29.89 -11.68 -9.15
C GLY A 3 29.17 -10.36 -9.45
N SER A 4 29.88 -9.25 -9.30
CA SER A 4 29.48 -7.97 -9.86
C SER A 4 29.75 -8.00 -11.37
N ALA A 5 28.70 -7.94 -12.20
CA ALA A 5 28.89 -7.60 -13.61
C ALA A 5 29.24 -6.10 -13.68
N ARG A 6 30.47 -5.78 -14.11
CA ARG A 6 30.89 -4.42 -14.48
C ARG A 6 30.70 -4.27 -15.99
N PHE A 7 29.90 -3.30 -16.40
CA PHE A 7 29.79 -2.85 -17.79
C PHE A 7 30.71 -1.65 -18.03
N PRO A 8 31.22 -1.42 -19.26
CA PRO A 8 32.21 -0.39 -19.53
C PRO A 8 31.54 0.98 -19.73
N GLY A 9 31.87 1.92 -18.84
CA GLY A 9 31.39 3.30 -18.80
C GLY A 9 31.40 3.77 -17.34
N GLU A 10 32.49 4.41 -16.89
CA GLU A 10 32.71 4.76 -15.49
C GLU A 10 31.63 5.71 -14.90
N ASP A 11 30.92 5.16 -13.92
CA ASP A 11 30.71 5.72 -12.58
C ASP A 11 29.92 7.02 -12.41
N LYS A 12 28.61 6.93 -12.68
CA LYS A 12 27.64 7.34 -11.66
C LYS A 12 26.85 6.13 -11.22
N LYS A 13 27.04 5.73 -9.96
CA LYS A 13 26.31 4.63 -9.35
C LYS A 13 24.82 4.98 -9.35
N ILE A 14 24.07 4.40 -10.28
CA ILE A 14 22.61 4.56 -10.35
C ILE A 14 22.05 4.17 -8.99
N ASP A 15 21.23 5.03 -8.39
CA ASP A 15 20.60 4.75 -7.10
C ASP A 15 19.62 3.59 -7.26
N THR A 16 20.08 2.39 -6.87
CA THR A 16 19.31 1.16 -6.98
C THR A 16 18.05 1.21 -6.13
N ASN A 17 18.07 1.92 -5.00
CA ASN A 17 16.89 2.03 -4.14
C ASN A 17 15.80 2.87 -4.80
N LEU A 18 16.18 3.92 -5.53
CA LEU A 18 15.24 4.74 -6.29
C LEU A 18 14.65 3.95 -7.47
N ILE A 19 15.47 3.16 -8.18
CA ILE A 19 14.97 2.25 -9.22
C ILE A 19 13.98 1.25 -8.64
N ASP A 20 14.31 0.59 -7.52
CA ASP A 20 13.43 -0.42 -6.93
C ASP A 20 12.08 0.18 -6.51
N GLY A 21 12.09 1.40 -5.97
CA GLY A 21 10.87 2.14 -5.63
C GLY A 21 10.08 2.63 -6.84
N LEU A 22 10.73 3.05 -7.92
CA LEU A 22 10.07 3.42 -9.19
C LEU A 22 9.42 2.19 -9.83
N ALA A 23 10.11 1.04 -9.83
CA ALA A 23 9.59 -0.23 -10.30
C ALA A 23 8.37 -0.70 -9.48
N ALA A 24 8.38 -0.45 -8.17
CA ALA A 24 7.27 -0.75 -7.26
C ALA A 24 6.09 0.24 -7.36
N SER A 25 6.29 1.35 -8.07
CA SER A 25 5.25 2.36 -8.37
C SER A 25 4.59 2.09 -9.73
N ALA A 26 3.50 2.81 -10.00
CA ALA A 26 2.85 2.86 -11.31
C ALA A 26 3.49 3.85 -12.29
N PHE A 27 4.69 4.37 -12.00
CA PHE A 27 5.44 5.22 -12.94
C PHE A 27 5.64 4.50 -14.28
N SER A 28 5.15 5.11 -15.36
CA SER A 28 5.32 4.61 -16.72
C SER A 28 6.46 5.35 -17.41
N THR A 29 7.32 4.61 -18.10
CA THR A 29 8.38 5.16 -18.96
C THR A 29 7.87 5.53 -20.35
N ASP A 30 6.63 5.15 -20.67
CA ASP A 30 6.06 5.21 -22.01
C ASP A 30 5.17 6.45 -22.21
N ILE A 31 5.22 7.39 -21.25
CA ILE A 31 4.45 8.65 -21.28
C ILE A 31 5.37 9.82 -21.66
N ASP A 32 4.77 10.84 -22.28
CA ASP A 32 5.47 12.07 -22.61
C ASP A 32 6.07 12.73 -21.36
N GLY A 33 7.33 13.15 -21.46
CA GLY A 33 8.07 13.77 -20.35
C GLY A 33 8.66 12.80 -19.31
N ALA A 34 8.40 11.49 -19.42
CA ALA A 34 8.99 10.51 -18.50
C ALA A 34 10.52 10.58 -18.47
N PHE A 35 11.16 10.77 -19.62
CA PHE A 35 12.62 10.80 -19.73
C PHE A 35 13.22 12.08 -19.15
N ASP A 36 12.50 13.20 -19.17
CA ASP A 36 12.94 14.43 -18.52
C ASP A 36 12.97 14.25 -17.00
N VAL A 37 11.92 13.59 -16.45
CA VAL A 37 11.87 13.25 -15.02
C VAL A 37 13.00 12.27 -14.65
N LEU A 38 13.26 11.26 -15.48
CA LEU A 38 14.37 10.33 -15.25
C LEU A 38 15.73 11.02 -15.34
N ALA A 39 15.91 11.96 -16.28
CA ALA A 39 17.14 12.73 -16.41
C ALA A 39 17.39 13.63 -15.19
N GLU A 40 16.34 14.21 -14.60
CA GLU A 40 16.42 14.98 -13.37
C GLU A 40 16.78 14.08 -12.17
N LEU A 41 16.06 12.98 -11.99
CA LEU A 41 16.24 12.06 -10.86
C LEU A 41 17.59 11.32 -10.90
N PHE A 42 18.07 10.98 -12.09
CA PHE A 42 19.30 10.20 -12.31
C PHE A 42 20.33 11.01 -13.10
N ALA A 43 20.68 12.19 -12.58
CA ALA A 43 21.60 13.12 -13.23
C ALA A 43 22.92 12.46 -13.67
N GLY A 44 23.09 12.30 -14.99
CA GLY A 44 24.28 11.72 -15.62
C GLY A 44 24.19 10.22 -15.93
N ALA A 45 23.02 9.60 -15.81
CA ALA A 45 22.69 8.31 -16.44
C ALA A 45 21.85 8.53 -17.71
N SER A 46 21.89 7.59 -18.65
CA SER A 46 20.96 7.59 -19.80
C SER A 46 19.54 7.26 -19.31
N PRO A 47 18.52 8.08 -19.64
CA PRO A 47 17.12 7.77 -19.33
C PRO A 47 16.66 6.43 -19.91
N GLU A 48 17.15 6.04 -21.08
CA GLU A 48 16.88 4.75 -21.72
C GLU A 48 17.39 3.58 -20.87
N ASP A 49 18.64 3.65 -20.42
CA ASP A 49 19.25 2.61 -19.57
C ASP A 49 18.52 2.51 -18.22
N VAL A 50 18.13 3.65 -17.64
CA VAL A 50 17.34 3.69 -16.41
C VAL A 50 15.96 3.07 -16.62
N ALA A 51 15.27 3.42 -17.72
CA ALA A 51 13.97 2.86 -18.06
C ALA A 51 14.03 1.34 -18.24
N ALA A 52 15.04 0.84 -18.98
CA ALA A 52 15.27 -0.59 -19.15
C ALA A 52 15.46 -1.29 -17.80
N ARG A 53 16.20 -0.67 -16.87
CA ARG A 53 16.44 -1.22 -15.55
C ARG A 53 15.19 -1.21 -14.66
N ILE A 54 14.34 -0.18 -14.74
CA ILE A 54 13.03 -0.14 -14.06
C ILE A 54 12.16 -1.31 -14.51
N HIS A 55 12.09 -1.57 -15.82
CA HIS A 55 11.34 -2.70 -16.37
C HIS A 55 11.86 -4.06 -15.86
N GLU A 56 13.17 -4.28 -15.91
CA GLU A 56 13.80 -5.52 -15.40
C GLU A 56 13.47 -5.76 -13.91
N VAL A 57 13.54 -4.71 -13.08
CA VAL A 57 13.21 -4.82 -11.65
C VAL A 57 11.72 -5.05 -11.45
N ARG A 58 10.86 -4.39 -12.23
CA ARG A 58 9.41 -4.57 -12.16
C ARG A 58 9.01 -6.00 -12.50
N GLU A 59 9.57 -6.60 -13.54
CA GLU A 59 9.34 -8.01 -13.89
C GLU A 59 9.73 -8.94 -12.73
N ARG A 60 10.89 -8.67 -12.09
CA ARG A 60 11.34 -9.44 -10.92
C ARG A 60 10.42 -9.29 -9.71
N GLN A 61 9.93 -8.08 -9.44
CA GLN A 61 8.96 -7.81 -8.37
C GLN A 61 7.62 -8.50 -8.67
N MET A 62 7.18 -8.54 -9.93
CA MET A 62 5.97 -9.26 -10.32
C MET A 62 6.13 -10.79 -10.21
N ALA A 63 7.34 -11.31 -10.43
CA ALA A 63 7.63 -12.72 -10.22
C ALA A 63 7.42 -13.17 -8.76
N SER A 64 7.50 -12.25 -7.78
CA SER A 64 7.22 -12.56 -6.36
C SER A 64 5.75 -12.93 -6.13
N PHE A 65 4.82 -12.53 -7.02
CA PHE A 65 3.41 -12.91 -6.95
C PHE A 65 3.21 -14.31 -7.57
N GLY A 66 3.98 -14.61 -8.61
CA GLY A 66 4.23 -15.97 -9.08
C GLY A 66 2.97 -16.72 -9.53
N SER A 67 2.69 -17.86 -8.88
CA SER A 67 1.66 -18.81 -9.28
C SER A 67 0.25 -18.43 -8.78
N VAL A 68 -0.74 -18.87 -9.54
CA VAL A 68 -2.15 -18.78 -9.19
C VAL A 68 -2.74 -20.21 -9.31
N PRO A 69 -3.07 -20.88 -8.20
CA PRO A 69 -3.00 -20.40 -6.81
C PRO A 69 -1.60 -20.14 -6.25
N ALA A 70 -1.55 -19.36 -5.17
CA ALA A 70 -0.31 -19.10 -4.45
C ALA A 70 0.27 -20.40 -3.84
N PRO A 71 1.60 -20.53 -3.72
CA PRO A 71 2.23 -21.73 -3.16
C PRO A 71 1.85 -21.93 -1.67
N PRO A 72 1.57 -23.18 -1.23
CA PRO A 72 1.19 -23.47 0.15
C PRO A 72 2.25 -23.07 1.19
N GLU A 73 3.52 -22.96 0.77
CA GLU A 73 4.63 -22.51 1.59
C GLU A 73 4.41 -21.11 2.15
N ARG A 74 3.70 -20.22 1.44
CA ARG A 74 3.43 -18.86 1.93
C ARG A 74 2.58 -18.87 3.21
N VAL A 75 1.56 -19.73 3.26
CA VAL A 75 0.72 -19.91 4.46
C VAL A 75 1.50 -20.60 5.58
N ALA A 76 2.37 -21.55 5.25
CA ALA A 76 3.24 -22.19 6.24
C ALA A 76 4.22 -21.19 6.88
N SER A 77 4.84 -20.32 6.08
CA SER A 77 5.69 -19.23 6.55
C SER A 77 4.91 -18.23 7.41
N LEU A 78 3.74 -17.79 6.96
CA LEU A 78 2.87 -16.91 7.77
C LEU A 78 2.53 -17.52 9.14
N ARG A 79 2.18 -18.82 9.19
CA ARG A 79 1.90 -19.51 10.46
C ARG A 79 3.13 -19.62 11.36
N THR A 80 4.32 -19.71 10.78
CA THR A 80 5.59 -19.70 11.51
C THR A 80 5.83 -18.32 12.14
N GLU A 81 5.66 -17.25 11.37
CA GLU A 81 5.76 -15.87 11.86
C GLU A 81 4.71 -15.56 12.94
N MET A 82 3.47 -15.98 12.73
CA MET A 82 2.41 -15.87 13.74
C MET A 82 2.80 -16.55 15.05
N SER A 83 3.30 -17.79 14.99
CA SER A 83 3.75 -18.54 16.17
C SER A 83 4.90 -17.84 16.89
N GLY A 84 5.88 -17.33 16.14
CA GLY A 84 7.00 -16.54 16.69
C GLY A 84 6.55 -15.27 17.41
N GLN A 85 5.43 -14.68 16.97
CA GLN A 85 4.80 -13.51 17.59
C GLN A 85 3.75 -13.85 18.67
N GLY A 86 3.53 -15.14 18.98
CA GLY A 86 2.53 -15.59 19.95
C GLY A 86 1.08 -15.36 19.50
N LEU A 87 0.81 -15.47 18.19
CA LEU A 87 -0.49 -15.32 17.56
C LEU A 87 -1.08 -16.67 17.15
N ASP A 88 -2.38 -16.83 17.35
CA ASP A 88 -3.16 -18.01 16.94
C ASP A 88 -3.97 -17.77 15.65
N GLY A 89 -4.06 -16.50 15.24
CA GLY A 89 -4.68 -16.07 14.01
C GLY A 89 -4.16 -14.72 13.54
N PHE A 90 -4.35 -14.39 12.26
CA PHE A 90 -4.01 -13.09 11.70
C PHE A 90 -5.02 -12.66 10.63
N LEU A 91 -5.33 -11.36 10.60
CA LEU A 91 -6.19 -10.73 9.59
C LEU A 91 -5.34 -10.18 8.44
N VAL A 92 -5.73 -10.49 7.20
CA VAL A 92 -5.04 -10.02 5.98
C VAL A 92 -6.05 -9.32 5.07
N PRO A 93 -6.31 -8.02 5.26
CA PRO A 93 -7.20 -7.27 4.37
C PRO A 93 -6.56 -7.03 2.99
N LEU A 94 -7.39 -6.81 1.98
CA LEU A 94 -6.99 -6.08 0.78
C LEU A 94 -7.15 -4.57 1.06
N SER A 95 -6.13 -3.98 1.66
CA SER A 95 -6.01 -2.55 1.91
C SER A 95 -4.56 -2.17 2.15
N ASP A 96 -4.28 -0.88 2.03
CA ASP A 96 -3.06 -0.24 2.47
C ASP A 96 -3.34 0.74 3.62
N GLU A 97 -2.28 1.43 4.06
CA GLU A 97 -2.34 2.42 5.14
C GLU A 97 -3.15 3.69 4.78
N HIS A 98 -3.56 3.82 3.52
CA HIS A 98 -4.32 4.95 2.98
C HIS A 98 -5.78 4.61 2.71
N GLN A 99 -6.17 3.33 2.82
CA GLN A 99 -7.50 2.83 2.48
C GLN A 99 -7.91 3.14 1.03
N GLY A 100 -6.94 3.11 0.11
CA GLY A 100 -7.15 3.36 -1.32
C GLY A 100 -7.88 2.20 -2.03
N GLU A 101 -8.52 2.51 -3.16
CA GLU A 101 -9.13 1.48 -4.04
C GLU A 101 -8.06 0.65 -4.76
N PHE A 102 -7.05 1.32 -5.29
CA PHE A 102 -5.85 0.68 -5.84
C PHE A 102 -4.71 0.82 -4.83
N ILE A 103 -3.97 -0.26 -4.64
CA ILE A 103 -2.88 -0.34 -3.67
C ILE A 103 -1.54 -0.57 -4.37
N ALA A 104 -0.47 -0.03 -3.78
CA ALA A 104 0.88 -0.26 -4.26
C ALA A 104 1.25 -1.74 -4.21
N THR A 105 2.19 -2.16 -5.06
CA THR A 105 2.62 -3.56 -5.18
C THR A 105 2.99 -4.18 -3.83
N ARG A 106 3.76 -3.50 -2.99
CA ARG A 106 4.16 -3.98 -1.65
C ARG A 106 2.96 -4.33 -0.76
N SER A 107 1.84 -3.65 -0.95
CA SER A 107 0.65 -3.73 -0.09
C SER A 107 -0.30 -4.84 -0.52
N GLN A 108 -0.05 -5.48 -1.66
CA GLN A 108 -0.84 -6.60 -2.21
C GLN A 108 -0.65 -7.92 -1.44
N ARG A 109 -0.65 -7.85 -0.11
CA ARG A 109 -0.46 -8.96 0.83
C ARG A 109 -1.47 -10.08 0.63
N LEU A 110 -2.74 -9.75 0.39
CA LEU A 110 -3.78 -10.76 0.14
C LEU A 110 -3.50 -11.51 -1.16
N ALA A 111 -3.14 -10.80 -2.23
CA ALA A 111 -2.81 -11.41 -3.52
C ALA A 111 -1.56 -12.26 -3.42
N TRP A 112 -0.49 -11.77 -2.78
CA TRP A 112 0.71 -12.56 -2.52
C TRP A 112 0.40 -13.81 -1.71
N LEU A 113 -0.35 -13.71 -0.61
CA LEU A 113 -0.61 -14.85 0.26
C LEU A 113 -1.51 -15.93 -0.40
N THR A 114 -2.48 -15.53 -1.22
CA THR A 114 -3.57 -16.42 -1.67
C THR A 114 -3.61 -16.67 -3.18
N GLY A 115 -3.04 -15.78 -3.99
CA GLY A 115 -3.21 -15.73 -5.45
C GLY A 115 -4.44 -14.95 -5.90
N PHE A 116 -5.28 -14.47 -4.98
CA PHE A 116 -6.50 -13.74 -5.30
C PHE A 116 -6.20 -12.33 -5.87
N GLY A 117 -6.54 -12.11 -7.14
CA GLY A 117 -6.35 -10.84 -7.85
C GLY A 117 -7.60 -9.96 -7.96
N GLY A 118 -8.63 -10.18 -7.14
CA GLY A 118 -9.82 -9.31 -7.12
C GLY A 118 -9.57 -8.01 -6.37
N SER A 119 -10.44 -7.00 -6.55
CA SER A 119 -10.27 -5.67 -5.91
C SER A 119 -10.84 -5.57 -4.49
N ALA A 120 -11.58 -6.57 -4.02
CA ALA A 120 -12.18 -6.56 -2.69
C ALA A 120 -12.09 -7.93 -2.03
N GLY A 121 -11.46 -7.97 -0.86
CA GLY A 121 -11.43 -9.17 -0.05
C GLY A 121 -10.63 -9.04 1.24
N MET A 122 -10.66 -10.11 2.02
CA MET A 122 -9.86 -10.28 3.23
C MET A 122 -9.62 -11.77 3.42
N ALA A 123 -8.45 -12.15 3.95
CA ALA A 123 -8.25 -13.48 4.50
C ALA A 123 -8.16 -13.43 6.03
N ILE A 124 -8.59 -14.51 6.66
CA ILE A 124 -8.30 -14.80 8.06
C ILE A 124 -7.57 -16.13 8.09
N VAL A 125 -6.35 -16.13 8.62
CA VAL A 125 -5.53 -17.32 8.78
C VAL A 125 -5.45 -17.65 10.26
N LEU A 126 -5.86 -18.86 10.63
CA LEU A 126 -5.65 -19.46 11.95
C LEU A 126 -4.58 -20.55 11.84
N ARG A 127 -4.18 -21.12 12.99
CA ARG A 127 -3.19 -22.21 13.08
C ARG A 127 -3.50 -23.39 12.15
N ASP A 128 -4.75 -23.81 12.07
CA ASP A 128 -5.20 -25.01 11.34
C ASP A 128 -6.22 -24.72 10.23
N LYS A 129 -6.73 -23.48 10.16
CA LYS A 129 -7.82 -23.10 9.23
C LYS A 129 -7.48 -21.80 8.52
N ALA A 130 -8.01 -21.58 7.33
CA ALA A 130 -8.04 -20.25 6.74
C ALA A 130 -9.33 -20.06 5.93
N ALA A 131 -9.78 -18.81 5.85
CA ALA A 131 -10.91 -18.41 5.04
C ALA A 131 -10.56 -17.15 4.26
N ILE A 132 -11.09 -17.05 3.04
CA ILE A 132 -11.01 -15.83 2.23
C ILE A 132 -12.43 -15.31 1.98
N PHE A 133 -12.64 -14.03 2.21
CA PHE A 133 -13.93 -13.37 2.13
C PHE A 133 -13.92 -12.46 0.92
N VAL A 134 -14.88 -12.65 0.02
CA VAL A 134 -15.04 -11.83 -1.19
C VAL A 134 -16.49 -11.40 -1.37
N ASP A 135 -16.73 -10.35 -2.16
CA ASP A 135 -18.09 -9.94 -2.52
C ASP A 135 -18.62 -10.72 -3.74
N GLY A 136 -19.88 -10.46 -4.11
CA GLY A 136 -20.59 -11.17 -5.18
C GLY A 136 -19.88 -11.14 -6.54
N ARG A 137 -19.08 -10.12 -6.84
CA ARG A 137 -18.34 -9.97 -8.10
C ARG A 137 -17.28 -11.05 -8.29
N TYR A 138 -16.75 -11.58 -7.18
CA TYR A 138 -15.53 -12.38 -7.17
C TYR A 138 -15.74 -13.86 -6.81
N THR A 139 -17.00 -14.31 -6.71
CA THR A 139 -17.32 -15.67 -6.27
C THR A 139 -16.78 -16.77 -7.20
N LEU A 140 -16.72 -16.53 -8.52
CA LEU A 140 -16.08 -17.46 -9.46
C LEU A 140 -14.56 -17.29 -9.42
N GLN A 141 -14.07 -16.05 -9.53
CA GLN A 141 -12.64 -15.73 -9.54
C GLN A 141 -11.90 -16.31 -8.34
N VAL A 142 -12.45 -16.23 -7.13
CA VAL A 142 -11.79 -16.78 -5.92
C VAL A 142 -11.64 -18.30 -5.99
N ARG A 143 -12.55 -19.02 -6.66
CA ARG A 143 -12.47 -20.48 -6.80
C ARG A 143 -11.46 -20.90 -7.87
N ASP A 144 -11.26 -20.05 -8.88
CA ASP A 144 -10.28 -20.29 -9.94
C ASP A 144 -8.87 -19.91 -9.51
N GLN A 145 -8.72 -18.89 -8.66
CA GLN A 145 -7.42 -18.29 -8.34
C GLN A 145 -6.83 -18.70 -7.00
N VAL A 146 -7.63 -19.24 -6.07
CA VAL A 146 -7.17 -19.56 -4.71
C VAL A 146 -7.21 -21.06 -4.49
N ASP A 147 -6.23 -21.58 -3.74
CA ASP A 147 -6.27 -22.96 -3.26
C ASP A 147 -7.39 -23.11 -2.23
N THR A 148 -8.55 -23.56 -2.69
CA THR A 148 -9.75 -23.70 -1.87
C THR A 148 -9.65 -24.80 -0.81
N ALA A 149 -8.64 -25.67 -0.88
CA ALA A 149 -8.33 -26.62 0.19
C ALA A 149 -7.68 -25.92 1.39
N THR A 150 -6.87 -24.88 1.14
CA THR A 150 -6.23 -24.07 2.18
C THR A 150 -7.13 -22.94 2.66
N PHE A 151 -7.72 -22.18 1.74
CA PHE A 151 -8.60 -21.03 2.05
C PHE A 151 -10.03 -21.33 1.65
N VAL A 152 -10.91 -21.52 2.64
CA VAL A 152 -12.34 -21.74 2.36
C VAL A 152 -12.98 -20.41 1.92
N PRO A 153 -13.52 -20.28 0.70
CA PRO A 153 -14.17 -19.05 0.26
C PRO A 153 -15.46 -18.78 1.06
N GLN A 154 -15.66 -17.52 1.44
CA GLN A 154 -16.81 -17.00 2.17
C GLN A 154 -17.34 -15.74 1.48
N HIS A 155 -18.64 -15.47 1.62
CA HIS A 155 -19.26 -14.26 1.09
C HIS A 155 -19.22 -13.13 2.13
N LEU A 156 -18.70 -11.95 1.76
CA LEU A 156 -18.53 -10.80 2.67
C LEU A 156 -19.84 -10.35 3.33
N ALA A 157 -20.99 -10.49 2.66
CA ALA A 157 -22.29 -10.09 3.22
C ALA A 157 -23.02 -11.21 3.99
N GLU A 158 -22.96 -12.46 3.53
CA GLU A 158 -23.78 -13.56 4.07
C GLU A 158 -23.07 -14.31 5.20
N SER A 159 -21.74 -14.40 5.08
CA SER A 159 -20.83 -15.03 6.02
C SER A 159 -19.64 -14.10 6.30
N PRO A 160 -19.88 -12.90 6.87
CA PRO A 160 -18.84 -11.90 7.06
C PRO A 160 -17.73 -12.37 8.00
N PRO A 161 -16.54 -11.75 7.94
CA PRO A 161 -15.39 -12.09 8.79
C PRO A 161 -15.71 -12.16 10.29
N ASP A 162 -16.52 -11.25 10.81
CA ASP A 162 -16.89 -11.24 12.24
C ASP A 162 -17.79 -12.43 12.63
N LYS A 163 -18.69 -12.87 11.75
CA LYS A 163 -19.49 -14.08 11.96
C LYS A 163 -18.61 -15.32 11.92
N TRP A 164 -17.65 -15.37 11.00
CA TRP A 164 -16.72 -16.49 10.89
C TRP A 164 -15.78 -16.59 12.09
N LEU A 165 -15.24 -15.47 12.56
CA LEU A 165 -14.40 -15.42 13.77
C LEU A 165 -15.16 -15.90 15.02
N ARG A 166 -16.42 -15.51 15.20
CA ARG A 166 -17.24 -16.00 16.33
C ARG A 166 -17.33 -17.52 16.38
N ALA A 167 -17.33 -18.19 15.22
CA ALA A 167 -17.46 -19.63 15.12
C ALA A 167 -16.13 -20.38 15.12
N ASN A 168 -15.03 -19.72 14.74
CA ASN A 168 -13.76 -20.40 14.45
C ASN A 168 -12.57 -19.94 15.30
N ALA A 169 -12.63 -18.74 15.89
CA ALA A 169 -11.52 -18.25 16.71
C ALA A 169 -11.34 -19.16 17.94
N PRO A 170 -10.12 -19.60 18.25
CA PRO A 170 -9.86 -20.46 19.40
C PRO A 170 -10.10 -19.71 20.72
N ALA A 171 -10.87 -20.30 21.63
CA ALA A 171 -11.05 -19.77 22.97
C ALA A 171 -9.68 -19.65 23.67
N GLY A 172 -9.43 -18.50 24.31
CA GLY A 172 -8.15 -18.13 24.90
C GLY A 172 -7.07 -17.74 23.89
N GLY A 173 -7.36 -17.77 22.58
CA GLY A 173 -6.37 -17.46 21.56
C GLY A 173 -6.26 -15.97 21.22
N LYS A 174 -5.13 -15.59 20.64
CA LYS A 174 -4.79 -14.22 20.24
C LYS A 174 -4.80 -14.07 18.72
N ILE A 175 -5.73 -13.28 18.20
CA ILE A 175 -5.83 -12.96 16.77
C ILE A 175 -5.14 -11.61 16.54
N GLY A 176 -4.12 -11.59 15.69
CA GLY A 176 -3.38 -10.39 15.34
C GLY A 176 -4.04 -9.60 14.20
N PHE A 177 -3.81 -8.30 14.18
CA PHE A 177 -4.08 -7.43 13.03
C PHE A 177 -3.03 -6.32 12.94
N ASP A 178 -2.74 -5.87 11.73
CA ASP A 178 -1.90 -4.69 11.51
C ASP A 178 -2.73 -3.42 11.68
N PRO A 179 -2.45 -2.56 12.69
CA PRO A 179 -3.28 -1.40 12.96
C PRO A 179 -3.31 -0.36 11.83
N TRP A 180 -2.35 -0.36 10.92
CA TRP A 180 -2.33 0.55 9.77
C TRP A 180 -3.34 0.17 8.68
N LEU A 181 -3.75 -1.09 8.60
CA LEU A 181 -4.53 -1.60 7.47
C LEU A 181 -6.04 -1.62 7.72
N HIS A 182 -6.49 -1.28 8.94
CA HIS A 182 -7.90 -1.39 9.32
C HIS A 182 -8.48 -0.07 9.83
N THR A 183 -9.78 0.13 9.57
CA THR A 183 -10.52 1.25 10.16
C THR A 183 -10.89 0.96 11.62
N PRO A 184 -11.00 1.98 12.49
CA PRO A 184 -11.42 1.80 13.88
C PRO A 184 -12.76 1.05 14.00
N ALA A 185 -13.75 1.42 13.18
CA ALA A 185 -15.06 0.77 13.18
C ALA A 185 -15.00 -0.71 12.76
N GLY A 186 -14.13 -1.04 11.80
CA GLY A 186 -13.89 -2.42 11.37
C GLY A 186 -13.30 -3.27 12.51
N ILE A 187 -12.27 -2.75 13.17
CA ILE A 187 -11.64 -3.41 14.33
C ILE A 187 -12.61 -3.58 15.49
N ASP A 188 -13.45 -2.57 15.79
CA ASP A 188 -14.43 -2.70 16.87
C ASP A 188 -15.45 -3.82 16.63
N ARG A 189 -15.87 -4.03 15.37
CA ARG A 189 -16.74 -5.14 14.99
C ARG A 189 -16.04 -6.49 15.18
N LEU A 190 -14.81 -6.62 14.69
CA LEU A 190 -14.03 -7.85 14.78
C LEU A 190 -13.63 -8.19 16.23
N ARG A 191 -13.31 -7.17 17.03
CA ARG A 191 -13.00 -7.32 18.46
C ARG A 191 -14.19 -7.88 19.24
N LYS A 192 -15.41 -7.40 18.95
CA LYS A 192 -16.65 -7.94 19.54
C LYS A 192 -16.90 -9.39 19.13
N ALA A 193 -16.47 -9.79 17.92
CA ALA A 193 -16.55 -11.17 17.45
C ALA A 193 -15.55 -12.09 18.16
N CYS A 194 -14.27 -11.72 18.22
CA CYS A 194 -13.25 -12.45 18.96
C CYS A 194 -13.65 -12.63 20.43
N LYS A 195 -14.09 -11.54 21.10
CA LYS A 195 -14.54 -11.62 22.50
C LYS A 195 -15.68 -12.61 22.72
N ALA A 196 -16.62 -12.70 21.79
CA ALA A 196 -17.72 -13.66 21.90
C ALA A 196 -17.29 -15.11 21.67
N ALA A 197 -16.21 -15.34 20.92
CA ALA A 197 -15.54 -16.64 20.79
C ALA A 197 -14.61 -16.96 21.98
N GLY A 198 -14.46 -16.03 22.94
CA GLY A 198 -13.49 -16.15 24.04
C GLY A 198 -12.04 -15.91 23.59
N ALA A 199 -11.83 -15.28 22.45
CA ALA A 199 -10.52 -14.91 21.91
C ALA A 199 -10.23 -13.40 22.08
N GLU A 200 -8.97 -13.02 21.96
CA GLU A 200 -8.51 -11.63 21.92
C GLU A 200 -8.22 -11.18 20.48
N LEU A 201 -8.52 -9.92 20.16
CA LEU A 201 -8.04 -9.26 18.95
C LEU A 201 -7.00 -8.21 19.34
N ALA A 202 -5.76 -8.38 18.91
CA ALA A 202 -4.61 -7.59 19.35
C ALA A 202 -3.85 -6.97 18.15
N PRO A 203 -3.42 -5.70 18.25
CA PRO A 203 -2.54 -5.11 17.25
C PRO A 203 -1.17 -5.79 17.27
N VAL A 204 -0.49 -5.79 16.12
CA VAL A 204 0.91 -6.23 15.99
C VAL A 204 1.79 -5.05 15.59
N ASP A 205 3.04 -5.05 16.05
CA ASP A 205 4.03 -4.05 15.65
C ASP A 205 4.70 -4.41 14.32
N VAL A 206 4.85 -5.70 14.03
CA VAL A 206 5.44 -6.24 12.80
C VAL A 206 4.41 -7.09 12.09
N ASN A 207 4.08 -6.74 10.85
CA ASN A 207 3.14 -7.53 10.05
C ASN A 207 3.75 -8.91 9.72
N PRO A 208 3.15 -10.02 10.18
CA PRO A 208 3.68 -11.37 9.94
C PRO A 208 3.63 -11.79 8.46
N VAL A 209 2.81 -11.15 7.62
CA VAL A 209 2.86 -11.37 6.17
C VAL A 209 4.13 -10.77 5.57
N ASP A 210 4.50 -9.56 6.00
CA ASP A 210 5.73 -8.89 5.54
C ASP A 210 6.97 -9.67 5.99
N ALA A 211 6.98 -10.16 7.24
CA ALA A 211 8.05 -11.02 7.74
C ALA A 211 8.17 -12.35 6.97
N ALA A 212 7.05 -12.89 6.49
CA ALA A 212 7.00 -14.11 5.68
C ALA A 212 7.31 -13.87 4.18
N TRP A 213 7.43 -12.62 3.73
CA TRP A 213 7.59 -12.23 2.32
C TRP A 213 9.02 -11.73 2.05
N PRO A 214 9.99 -12.63 1.80
CA PRO A 214 11.42 -12.28 1.74
C PRO A 214 11.79 -11.35 0.58
N ASP A 215 11.03 -11.38 -0.51
CA ASP A 215 11.21 -10.58 -1.71
C ASP A 215 10.10 -9.52 -1.88
N GLN A 216 9.57 -9.01 -0.75
CA GLN A 216 8.56 -7.95 -0.77
C GLN A 216 9.10 -6.71 -1.50
N PRO A 217 8.35 -6.17 -2.50
CA PRO A 217 8.73 -4.92 -3.16
C PRO A 217 8.82 -3.76 -2.17
N PRO A 218 9.73 -2.79 -2.37
CA PRO A 218 9.86 -1.64 -1.48
C PRO A 218 8.64 -0.70 -1.59
N PRO A 219 8.54 0.29 -0.70
CA PRO A 219 7.62 1.40 -0.88
C PRO A 219 7.77 2.09 -2.25
N PRO A 220 6.66 2.46 -2.90
CA PRO A 220 6.71 3.10 -4.20
C PRO A 220 7.36 4.49 -4.07
N LEU A 221 8.19 4.84 -5.05
CA LEU A 221 8.89 6.12 -5.15
C LEU A 221 8.52 6.84 -6.46
N GLY A 222 7.25 6.77 -6.84
CA GLY A 222 6.74 7.52 -7.99
C GLY A 222 6.95 9.03 -7.76
N PRO A 223 7.49 9.77 -8.73
CA PRO A 223 7.75 11.20 -8.56
C PRO A 223 6.45 11.97 -8.33
N ALA A 224 6.47 12.88 -7.37
CA ALA A 224 5.43 13.87 -7.19
C ALA A 224 5.66 15.02 -8.17
N ILE A 225 4.61 15.43 -8.87
CA ILE A 225 4.65 16.45 -9.91
C ILE A 225 3.66 17.55 -9.54
N ALA A 226 4.10 18.80 -9.61
CA ALA A 226 3.22 19.95 -9.46
C ALA A 226 2.12 19.95 -10.53
N TYR A 227 0.88 20.19 -10.12
CA TYR A 227 -0.27 20.28 -10.99
C TYR A 227 -0.57 21.76 -11.28
N PRO A 228 -0.52 22.22 -12.54
CA PRO A 228 -0.67 23.63 -12.90
C PRO A 228 -1.97 24.25 -12.37
N GLU A 229 -1.90 25.47 -11.86
CA GLU A 229 -3.05 26.18 -11.31
C GLU A 229 -4.12 26.43 -12.40
N GLU A 230 -3.70 26.67 -13.64
CA GLU A 230 -4.59 26.87 -14.79
C GLU A 230 -5.47 25.65 -15.06
N LEU A 231 -4.99 24.45 -14.70
CA LEU A 231 -5.75 23.21 -14.79
C LEU A 231 -6.51 22.91 -13.50
N ALA A 232 -5.97 23.30 -12.34
CA ALA A 232 -6.61 23.12 -11.03
C ALA A 232 -7.80 24.06 -10.81
N GLY A 233 -7.79 25.23 -11.46
CA GLY A 233 -8.74 26.33 -11.29
C GLY A 233 -8.58 27.13 -9.99
N VAL A 234 -7.85 26.60 -9.00
CA VAL A 234 -7.59 27.25 -7.71
C VAL A 234 -6.19 26.89 -7.21
N GLY A 235 -5.42 27.90 -6.83
CA GLY A 235 -4.09 27.76 -6.24
C GLY A 235 -4.09 27.08 -4.87
N LEU A 236 -2.95 26.49 -4.51
CA LEU A 236 -2.81 25.75 -3.24
C LEU A 236 -2.98 26.67 -2.01
N THR A 237 -2.56 27.94 -2.10
CA THR A 237 -2.67 28.92 -1.02
C THR A 237 -4.14 29.20 -0.68
N ASP A 238 -4.99 29.33 -1.71
CA ASP A 238 -6.41 29.61 -1.52
C ASP A 238 -7.17 28.39 -1.02
N LYS A 239 -6.80 27.17 -1.47
CA LYS A 239 -7.34 25.92 -0.90
C LYS A 239 -7.01 25.76 0.58
N ARG A 240 -5.74 25.98 0.96
CA ARG A 240 -5.30 25.97 2.37
C ARG A 240 -6.05 27.02 3.18
N ARG A 241 -6.25 28.23 2.63
CA ARG A 241 -7.02 29.28 3.30
C ARG A 241 -8.46 28.86 3.55
N ALA A 242 -9.13 28.27 2.55
CA ALA A 242 -10.51 27.77 2.67
C ALA A 242 -10.62 26.72 3.78
N VAL A 243 -9.79 25.67 3.74
CA VAL A 243 -9.79 24.61 4.76
C VAL A 243 -9.46 25.18 6.14
N SER A 244 -8.51 26.11 6.24
CA SER A 244 -8.21 26.78 7.52
C SER A 244 -9.40 27.58 8.07
N GLY A 245 -10.26 28.11 7.19
CA GLY A 245 -11.52 28.76 7.55
C GLY A 245 -12.48 27.78 8.21
N ASP A 246 -12.71 26.64 7.57
CA ASP A 246 -13.56 25.57 8.10
C ASP A 246 -13.06 25.06 9.45
N LEU A 247 -11.75 24.94 9.64
CA LEU A 247 -11.16 24.56 10.93
C LEU A 247 -11.47 25.60 12.02
N ARG A 248 -11.38 26.90 11.71
CA ARG A 248 -11.71 27.96 12.67
C ARG A 248 -13.19 27.96 13.02
N ASP A 249 -14.06 27.77 12.03
CA ASP A 249 -15.52 27.76 12.22
C ASP A 249 -15.99 26.56 13.06
N THR A 250 -15.30 25.42 12.94
CA THR A 250 -15.55 24.22 13.75
C THR A 250 -14.82 24.21 15.09
N GLY A 251 -13.93 25.18 15.34
CA GLY A 251 -13.12 25.25 16.56
C GLY A 251 -11.99 24.21 16.62
N ALA A 252 -11.64 23.57 15.51
CA ALA A 252 -10.56 22.60 15.43
C ALA A 252 -9.19 23.29 15.23
N ASP A 253 -8.15 22.73 15.82
CA ASP A 253 -6.79 23.28 15.68
C ASP A 253 -6.06 22.76 14.44
N ALA A 254 -6.40 21.55 13.98
CA ALA A 254 -5.83 20.93 12.79
C ALA A 254 -6.75 19.81 12.26
N ALA A 255 -6.48 19.37 11.03
CA ALA A 255 -7.00 18.13 10.46
C ALA A 255 -5.86 17.23 10.00
N VAL A 256 -5.97 15.94 10.31
CA VAL A 256 -5.08 14.89 9.79
C VAL A 256 -5.66 14.36 8.49
N LEU A 257 -4.86 14.40 7.43
CA LEU A 257 -5.21 13.90 6.10
C LEU A 257 -4.45 12.59 5.86
N SER A 258 -5.19 11.49 5.80
CA SER A 258 -4.68 10.15 5.45
C SER A 258 -5.02 9.72 4.03
N ALA A 259 -6.00 10.38 3.41
CA ALA A 259 -6.45 10.12 2.05
C ALA A 259 -5.55 10.87 1.05
N PRO A 260 -4.78 10.18 0.19
CA PRO A 260 -3.79 10.83 -0.68
C PRO A 260 -4.40 11.75 -1.74
N ASP A 261 -5.65 11.49 -2.15
CA ASP A 261 -6.42 12.35 -3.07
C ASP A 261 -6.73 13.72 -2.46
N SER A 262 -7.04 13.76 -1.16
CA SER A 262 -7.24 15.00 -0.41
C SER A 262 -5.96 15.82 -0.34
N ILE A 263 -4.81 15.15 -0.14
CA ILE A 263 -3.49 15.79 -0.12
C ILE A 263 -3.11 16.30 -1.51
N ALA A 264 -3.30 15.48 -2.55
CA ALA A 264 -3.05 15.83 -3.94
C ALA A 264 -3.88 17.06 -4.38
N TRP A 265 -5.14 17.14 -3.93
CA TRP A 265 -6.00 18.30 -4.18
C TRP A 265 -5.51 19.53 -3.42
N LEU A 266 -5.21 19.40 -2.12
CA LEU A 266 -4.83 20.51 -1.25
C LEU A 266 -3.52 21.17 -1.70
N LEU A 267 -2.56 20.36 -2.14
CA LEU A 267 -1.20 20.81 -2.50
C LEU A 267 -1.01 21.06 -3.99
N ASN A 268 -2.04 20.86 -4.83
CA ASN A 268 -1.89 20.86 -6.29
C ASN A 268 -0.72 19.98 -6.75
N ILE A 269 -0.71 18.72 -6.32
CA ILE A 269 0.28 17.74 -6.77
C ILE A 269 -0.40 16.51 -7.35
N ARG A 270 0.33 15.77 -8.18
CA ARG A 270 -0.03 14.44 -8.67
C ARG A 270 1.17 13.51 -8.49
N GLY A 271 0.92 12.21 -8.52
CA GLY A 271 1.97 11.21 -8.41
C GLY A 271 1.67 9.97 -9.23
N SER A 272 2.52 8.95 -9.05
CA SER A 272 2.43 7.68 -9.75
C SER A 272 2.69 6.50 -8.83
N ASP A 273 2.42 6.62 -7.53
CA ASP A 273 2.67 5.53 -6.59
C ASP A 273 1.72 4.34 -6.76
N VAL A 274 0.49 4.60 -7.23
CA VAL A 274 -0.54 3.58 -7.46
C VAL A 274 -1.10 3.68 -8.87
N ALA A 275 -1.55 2.55 -9.41
CA ALA A 275 -2.11 2.50 -10.77
C ALA A 275 -3.48 3.20 -10.83
N ASN A 276 -3.83 3.71 -12.01
CA ASN A 276 -5.12 4.31 -12.36
C ASN A 276 -5.50 5.60 -11.62
N THR A 277 -4.86 5.92 -10.50
CA THR A 277 -5.11 7.13 -9.73
C THR A 277 -3.79 7.87 -9.49
N PRO A 278 -3.63 9.12 -9.95
CA PRO A 278 -2.35 9.81 -9.96
C PRO A 278 -1.98 10.38 -8.57
N LEU A 279 -1.72 9.48 -7.62
CA LEU A 279 -1.52 9.80 -6.21
C LEU A 279 -0.06 9.68 -5.79
N THR A 280 0.34 10.58 -4.89
CA THR A 280 1.55 10.46 -4.08
C THR A 280 1.14 9.97 -2.69
N LEU A 281 1.42 8.70 -2.38
CA LEU A 281 1.15 8.12 -1.07
C LEU A 281 1.94 8.89 0.00
N SER A 282 1.21 9.55 0.89
CA SER A 282 1.72 10.49 1.89
C SER A 282 0.66 10.77 2.96
N TYR A 283 1.06 11.47 4.03
CA TYR A 283 0.17 12.00 5.05
C TYR A 283 0.36 13.51 5.18
N ALA A 284 -0.66 14.23 5.63
CA ALA A 284 -0.50 15.65 5.94
C ALA A 284 -1.27 16.07 7.20
N ILE A 285 -0.79 17.11 7.87
CA ILE A 285 -1.53 17.82 8.91
C ILE A 285 -1.70 19.26 8.43
N ILE A 286 -2.95 19.69 8.21
CA ILE A 286 -3.25 21.11 7.96
C ILE A 286 -3.70 21.76 9.25
N HIS A 287 -3.00 22.82 9.65
CA HIS A 287 -3.29 23.58 10.85
C HIS A 287 -4.31 24.68 10.57
N ARG A 288 -5.02 25.15 11.60
CA ARG A 288 -5.95 26.29 11.54
C ARG A 288 -5.33 27.60 11.01
N THR A 289 -4.01 27.69 10.96
CA THR A 289 -3.25 28.80 10.39
C THR A 289 -3.14 28.73 8.86
N GLY A 290 -3.43 27.58 8.26
CA GLY A 290 -3.20 27.28 6.84
C GLY A 290 -1.86 26.57 6.57
N ASN A 291 -0.98 26.46 7.56
CA ASN A 291 0.28 25.72 7.43
C ASN A 291 0.00 24.22 7.26
N VAL A 292 0.81 23.56 6.43
CA VAL A 292 0.70 22.12 6.16
C VAL A 292 2.02 21.43 6.49
N ASP A 293 1.98 20.50 7.43
CA ASP A 293 3.07 19.53 7.63
C ASP A 293 2.82 18.36 6.69
N TRP A 294 3.64 18.23 5.64
CA TRP A 294 3.51 17.16 4.66
C TRP A 294 4.56 16.07 4.91
N TYR A 295 4.09 14.86 5.18
CA TYR A 295 4.90 13.68 5.45
C TYR A 295 4.96 12.82 4.19
N VAL A 296 6.07 12.95 3.46
CA VAL A 296 6.33 12.26 2.19
C VAL A 296 7.80 11.84 2.12
N ASP A 297 8.09 10.78 1.36
CA ASP A 297 9.48 10.43 1.06
C ASP A 297 10.11 11.50 0.17
N GLY A 298 11.16 12.16 0.68
CA GLY A 298 11.82 13.27 -0.01
C GLY A 298 12.43 12.89 -1.36
N ARG A 299 12.66 11.60 -1.64
CA ARG A 299 13.14 11.12 -2.94
C ARG A 299 12.09 11.25 -4.05
N LYS A 300 10.81 11.41 -3.69
CA LYS A 300 9.72 11.66 -4.66
C LYS A 300 9.71 13.10 -5.17
N LEU A 301 10.45 14.01 -4.53
CA LEU A 301 10.35 15.45 -4.79
C LEU A 301 11.48 15.92 -5.72
N THR A 302 11.10 16.26 -6.94
CA THR A 302 11.94 17.00 -7.91
C THR A 302 12.18 18.43 -7.44
N ALA A 303 13.16 19.12 -8.02
CA ALA A 303 13.39 20.54 -7.75
C ALA A 303 12.16 21.37 -8.15
N ALA A 304 11.59 21.08 -9.32
CA ALA A 304 10.39 21.76 -9.81
C ALA A 304 9.19 21.62 -8.85
N THR A 305 8.98 20.43 -8.27
CA THR A 305 7.89 20.22 -7.31
C THR A 305 8.14 20.95 -6.00
N ARG A 306 9.40 21.06 -5.54
CA ARG A 306 9.73 21.84 -4.33
C ARG A 306 9.47 23.33 -4.55
N ASP A 307 9.94 23.86 -5.67
CA ASP A 307 9.75 25.28 -6.01
C ASP A 307 8.26 25.64 -6.11
N ALA A 308 7.44 24.75 -6.69
CA ALA A 308 5.99 24.94 -6.76
C ALA A 308 5.30 24.93 -5.39
N LEU A 309 5.83 24.19 -4.41
CA LEU A 309 5.29 24.12 -3.05
C LEU A 309 5.76 25.27 -2.15
N ASP A 310 6.99 25.74 -2.33
CA ASP A 310 7.58 26.85 -1.57
C ASP A 310 7.07 28.22 -2.04
N GLY A 311 6.56 28.29 -3.28
CA GLY A 311 5.97 29.50 -3.84
C GLY A 311 4.56 29.87 -3.35
N GLY A 312 3.95 29.09 -2.44
CA GLY A 312 2.54 29.25 -2.04
C GLY A 312 2.19 28.97 -0.57
#